data_AF-A0A818JZ38-F1
#
_entry.id   AF-A0A818JZ38-F1
#
_cell.length_a   1.000
_cell.length_b   1.000
_cell.length_c   1.000
_cell.angle_alpha   90.00
_cell.angle_beta   90.00
_cell.angle_gamma   90.00
#
_symmetry.space_group_name_H-M   'P 1'
#
loop_
_entity.id
_entity.type
_entity.pdbx_description
1 polymer ?
#
loop_
_entity_poly.entity_id
_entity_poly.type
_entity_poly.pdbx_seq_one_letter_code
_entity_poly.pdbx_strand_id
1 'polypeptide(L)'
;MLYSNGFRESKTSEIILPGKQYLHIIELLKCIYPNILKPIDNLNAMYLLPLSDEYSIVILKKNIERYFISTINSISYKYGDNLTRLFDLLSLSQLYRLNKLEENICEQLTNHFDIEQWNKIDLSIDLRCHLLELYAKKQQMKLKEKQNKLNQLEDLCLKQKFEIQRLKSQLEVNQQQ
;
A
#
# COMPACT_ATOMS: atom_id res chain seq x y z
N MET A 1 13.35 -0.49 -29.59
CA MET A 1 13.46 -1.86 -29.03
C MET A 1 14.84 -2.39 -29.41
N LEU A 2 15.52 -3.23 -28.63
CA LEU A 2 16.91 -3.63 -28.92
C LEU A 2 17.08 -4.25 -30.34
N TYR A 3 16.04 -4.93 -30.84
CA TYR A 3 15.98 -5.53 -32.17
C TYR A 3 15.31 -4.67 -33.25
N SER A 4 14.97 -3.41 -32.95
CA SER A 4 14.51 -2.48 -34.00
C SER A 4 15.72 -1.96 -34.78
N ASN A 5 15.59 -1.84 -36.11
CA ASN A 5 16.63 -1.32 -37.00
C ASN A 5 17.20 0.00 -36.46
N GLY A 6 18.45 -0.05 -35.97
CA GLY A 6 19.13 1.11 -35.37
C GLY A 6 20.21 0.75 -34.35
N PHE A 7 20.14 -0.43 -33.75
CA PHE A 7 21.13 -0.93 -32.77
C PHE A 7 22.03 -2.00 -33.40
N ARG A 8 23.30 -2.09 -32.98
CA ARG A 8 24.23 -3.10 -33.53
C ARG A 8 23.81 -4.51 -33.12
N GLU A 9 23.23 -4.61 -31.94
CA GLU A 9 22.63 -5.78 -31.31
C GLU A 9 21.51 -6.37 -32.16
N SER A 10 20.88 -5.58 -33.05
CA SER A 10 19.86 -6.09 -33.98
C SER A 10 20.43 -7.02 -35.04
N LYS A 11 21.76 -7.06 -35.21
CA LYS A 11 22.47 -7.88 -36.21
C LYS A 11 23.32 -8.98 -35.58
N THR A 12 23.36 -9.09 -34.25
CA THR A 12 24.15 -10.10 -33.55
C THR A 12 23.26 -11.22 -33.02
N SER A 13 23.77 -12.45 -33.05
CA SER A 13 23.11 -13.61 -32.43
C SER A 13 23.37 -13.69 -30.92
N GLU A 14 24.32 -12.90 -30.42
CA GLU A 14 24.75 -12.86 -29.03
C GLU A 14 24.71 -11.43 -28.50
N ILE A 15 24.31 -11.30 -27.23
CA ILE A 15 24.24 -10.03 -26.50
C ILE A 15 25.00 -10.21 -25.19
N ILE A 16 25.97 -9.34 -24.95
CA ILE A 16 26.74 -9.33 -23.71
C ILE A 16 25.96 -8.54 -22.66
N LEU A 17 25.79 -9.12 -21.47
CA LEU A 17 25.13 -8.48 -20.33
C LEU A 17 26.16 -8.15 -19.23
N PRO A 18 26.92 -7.05 -19.35
CA PRO A 18 28.00 -6.73 -18.43
C PRO A 18 27.47 -6.50 -17.01
N GLY A 19 28.21 -7.02 -16.02
CA GLY A 19 27.86 -6.87 -14.60
C GLY A 19 26.65 -7.69 -14.14
N LYS A 20 26.06 -8.54 -15.00
CA LYS A 20 24.95 -9.41 -14.60
C LYS A 20 25.45 -10.76 -14.12
N GLN A 21 24.87 -11.20 -13.00
CA GLN A 21 25.12 -12.54 -12.49
C GLN A 21 24.34 -13.55 -13.32
N TYR A 22 25.04 -14.57 -13.83
CA TYR A 22 24.47 -15.63 -14.66
C TYR A 22 23.22 -16.26 -14.01
N LEU A 23 23.30 -16.62 -12.72
CA LEU A 23 22.19 -17.26 -12.01
C LEU A 23 20.94 -16.37 -11.94
N HIS A 24 21.10 -15.06 -11.75
CA HIS A 24 19.95 -14.14 -11.71
C HIS A 24 19.29 -13.99 -13.07
N ILE A 25 20.05 -14.01 -14.16
CA ILE A 25 19.49 -14.00 -15.53
C ILE A 25 18.74 -15.31 -15.81
N ILE A 26 19.27 -16.46 -15.41
CA ILE A 26 18.56 -17.73 -15.55
C ILE A 26 17.23 -17.72 -14.77
N GLU A 27 17.24 -17.22 -13.54
CA GLU A 27 16.04 -17.06 -12.72
C GLU A 27 15.03 -16.09 -13.34
N LEU A 28 15.51 -14.97 -13.89
CA LEU A 28 14.70 -14.00 -14.61
C LEU A 28 13.97 -14.67 -15.78
N LEU A 29 14.69 -15.43 -16.62
CA LEU A 29 14.11 -16.13 -17.76
C LEU A 29 13.07 -17.17 -17.30
N LYS A 30 13.36 -17.92 -16.23
CA LYS A 30 12.39 -18.85 -15.62
C LYS A 30 11.12 -18.15 -15.11
N CYS A 31 11.18 -16.87 -14.74
CA CYS A 31 10.01 -16.12 -14.29
C CYS A 31 9.22 -15.46 -15.43
N ILE A 32 9.69 -15.55 -16.68
CA ILE A 32 9.08 -14.91 -17.86
C ILE A 32 8.55 -15.94 -18.85
N TYR A 33 9.25 -17.06 -19.03
CA TYR A 33 8.85 -18.08 -19.99
C TYR A 33 7.75 -19.00 -19.41
N PRO A 34 6.57 -19.09 -20.05
CA PRO A 34 5.43 -19.86 -19.53
C PRO A 34 5.74 -21.34 -19.25
N ASN A 35 6.56 -21.98 -20.09
CA ASN A 35 6.84 -23.42 -20.01
C ASN A 35 7.66 -23.83 -18.77
N ILE A 36 8.30 -22.87 -18.11
CA ILE A 36 9.20 -23.09 -16.97
C ILE A 36 8.92 -22.09 -15.85
N LEU A 37 7.68 -21.58 -15.79
CA LEU A 37 7.31 -20.44 -14.97
C LEU A 37 7.55 -20.72 -13.48
N LYS A 38 8.63 -20.14 -12.96
CA LYS A 38 8.98 -20.23 -11.53
C LYS A 38 8.21 -19.16 -10.74
N PRO A 39 7.67 -19.47 -9.55
CA PRO A 39 6.98 -18.50 -8.70
C PRO A 39 7.95 -17.49 -8.07
N ILE A 40 7.43 -16.32 -7.71
CA ILE A 40 8.14 -15.30 -6.94
C ILE A 40 8.14 -15.68 -5.46
N ASP A 41 9.30 -15.54 -4.81
CA ASP A 41 9.52 -15.82 -3.40
C ASP A 41 10.46 -14.78 -2.75
N ASN A 42 10.73 -14.92 -1.45
CA ASN A 42 11.55 -13.96 -0.70
C ASN A 42 13.02 -13.98 -1.14
N LEU A 43 13.51 -15.08 -1.71
CA LEU A 43 14.88 -15.21 -2.17
C LEU A 43 15.04 -14.50 -3.50
N ASN A 44 14.05 -14.64 -4.39
CA ASN A 44 14.13 -14.17 -5.76
C ASN A 44 13.59 -12.75 -5.99
N ALA A 45 12.60 -12.30 -5.22
CA ALA A 45 11.97 -11.01 -5.45
C ALA A 45 12.97 -9.84 -5.42
N MET A 46 13.96 -9.90 -4.52
CA MET A 46 14.91 -8.81 -4.29
C MET A 46 15.88 -8.61 -5.46
N TYR A 47 16.41 -9.67 -6.06
CA TYR A 47 17.29 -9.54 -7.22
C TYR A 47 16.53 -9.47 -8.55
N LEU A 48 15.30 -9.99 -8.61
CA LEU A 48 14.47 -9.91 -9.82
C LEU A 48 13.86 -8.53 -10.04
N LEU A 49 13.58 -7.77 -8.97
CA LEU A 49 13.02 -6.43 -9.09
C LEU A 49 13.89 -5.47 -9.93
N PRO A 50 15.19 -5.26 -9.62
CA PRO A 50 16.05 -4.41 -10.45
C PRO A 50 16.16 -4.89 -11.90
N LEU A 51 16.27 -6.20 -12.12
CA LEU A 51 16.34 -6.77 -13.47
C LEU A 51 15.03 -6.55 -14.24
N SER A 52 13.89 -6.70 -13.58
CA SER A 52 12.58 -6.49 -14.20
C SER A 52 12.38 -5.03 -14.60
N ASP A 53 12.94 -4.09 -13.85
CA ASP A 53 12.89 -2.66 -14.16
C ASP A 53 13.85 -2.31 -15.31
N GLU A 54 15.11 -2.73 -15.21
CA GLU A 54 16.15 -2.48 -16.21
C GLU A 54 15.76 -3.01 -17.60
N TYR A 55 15.22 -4.22 -17.67
CA TYR A 55 14.77 -4.82 -18.92
C TYR A 55 13.30 -4.52 -19.26
N SER A 56 12.65 -3.62 -18.50
CA SER A 56 11.26 -3.19 -18.75
C SER A 56 10.23 -4.33 -18.81
N ILE A 57 10.41 -5.38 -18.00
CA ILE A 57 9.53 -6.55 -17.94
C ILE A 57 8.37 -6.25 -16.98
N VAL A 58 7.41 -5.47 -17.47
CA VAL A 58 6.28 -4.93 -16.68
C VAL A 58 5.46 -6.02 -15.97
N ILE A 59 5.25 -7.16 -16.62
CA ILE A 59 4.45 -8.26 -16.05
C ILE A 59 5.14 -8.85 -14.82
N LEU A 60 6.46 -9.09 -14.90
CA LEU A 60 7.24 -9.62 -13.80
C LEU A 60 7.28 -8.64 -12.63
N LYS A 61 7.49 -7.35 -12.92
CA LYS A 61 7.48 -6.29 -11.92
C LYS A 61 6.14 -6.24 -11.14
N LYS A 62 5.01 -6.37 -11.85
CA LYS A 62 3.67 -6.49 -11.22
C LYS A 62 3.50 -7.77 -10.40
N ASN A 63 4.12 -8.88 -10.80
CA ASN A 63 4.08 -10.13 -10.02
C ASN A 63 4.85 -9.97 -8.71
N ILE A 64 6.02 -9.33 -8.77
CA ILE A 64 6.83 -9.01 -7.59
C ILE A 64 6.08 -8.06 -6.65
N GLU A 65 5.46 -7.00 -7.19
CA GLU A 65 4.63 -6.08 -6.41
C GLU A 65 3.50 -6.82 -5.67
N ARG A 66 2.79 -7.72 -6.36
CA ARG A 66 1.75 -8.57 -5.75
C ARG A 66 2.29 -9.48 -4.66
N TYR A 67 3.49 -10.03 -4.83
CA TYR A 67 4.14 -10.86 -3.83
C TYR A 67 4.48 -10.08 -2.55
N PHE A 68 4.99 -8.85 -2.67
CA PHE A 68 5.25 -8.02 -1.49
C PHE A 68 3.95 -7.65 -0.76
N ILE A 69 2.91 -7.28 -1.51
CA ILE A 69 1.58 -6.99 -0.96
C ILE A 69 1.01 -8.20 -0.20
N SER A 70 1.07 -9.40 -0.78
CA SER A 70 0.55 -10.60 -0.12
C SER A 70 1.34 -10.96 1.14
N THR A 71 2.65 -10.70 1.14
CA THR A 71 3.53 -10.92 2.30
C THR A 71 3.18 -9.98 3.45
N ILE A 72 3.00 -8.69 3.17
CA ILE A 72 2.61 -7.68 4.17
C ILE A 72 1.22 -7.98 4.74
N ASN A 73 0.28 -8.43 3.92
CA ASN A 73 -1.10 -8.70 4.34
C ASN A 73 -1.28 -10.06 5.03
N SER A 74 -0.22 -10.88 5.13
CA SER A 74 -0.32 -12.19 5.76
C SER A 74 -0.47 -12.08 7.29
N ILE A 75 -1.24 -12.99 7.89
CA ILE A 75 -1.54 -12.99 9.34
C ILE A 75 -0.27 -13.14 10.20
N SER A 76 0.80 -13.72 9.65
CA SER A 76 2.09 -13.84 10.33
C SER A 76 2.86 -12.52 10.40
N TYR A 77 2.43 -11.48 9.69
CA TYR A 77 3.06 -10.18 9.66
C TYR A 77 2.65 -9.36 10.90
N LYS A 78 3.33 -9.60 12.04
CA LYS A 78 3.14 -8.82 13.26
C LYS A 78 3.84 -7.46 13.13
N TYR A 79 3.10 -6.37 13.34
CA TYR A 79 3.54 -4.99 13.09
C TYR A 79 4.83 -4.58 13.84
N GLY A 80 5.09 -5.12 15.03
CA GLY A 80 6.24 -4.75 15.89
C GLY A 80 7.61 -4.99 15.24
N ASP A 81 7.99 -6.25 15.03
CA ASP A 81 9.31 -6.60 14.47
C ASP A 81 9.45 -6.24 12.98
N ASN A 82 8.34 -5.96 12.31
CA ASN A 82 8.30 -5.77 10.86
C ASN A 82 8.25 -4.30 10.41
N LEU A 83 8.28 -3.34 11.34
CA LEU A 83 8.21 -1.92 10.98
C LEU A 83 9.40 -1.48 10.11
N THR A 84 10.63 -1.88 10.47
CA THR A 84 11.83 -1.62 9.66
C THR A 84 11.69 -2.19 8.26
N ARG A 85 11.13 -3.40 8.15
CA ARG A 85 10.89 -4.07 6.86
C ARG A 85 9.85 -3.34 6.00
N LEU A 86 8.82 -2.74 6.61
CA LEU A 86 7.86 -1.90 5.88
C LEU A 86 8.54 -0.65 5.31
N PHE A 87 9.45 -0.05 6.06
CA PHE A 87 10.20 1.11 5.58
C PHE A 87 11.20 0.76 4.47
N ASP A 88 11.90 -0.36 4.58
CA ASP A 88 12.76 -0.87 3.50
C ASP A 88 11.95 -1.13 2.22
N LEU A 89 10.77 -1.73 2.36
CA LEU A 89 9.85 -1.98 1.25
C LEU A 89 9.27 -0.69 0.67
N LEU A 90 9.07 0.35 1.49
CA LEU A 90 8.62 1.67 1.05
C LEU A 90 9.71 2.38 0.23
N SER A 91 10.96 2.32 0.68
CA SER A 91 12.09 2.84 -0.10
C SER A 91 12.24 2.10 -1.44
N LEU A 92 12.09 0.76 -1.43
CA LEU A 92 12.08 -0.04 -2.66
C LEU A 92 10.89 0.30 -3.57
N SER A 93 9.69 0.49 -3.01
CA SER A 93 8.51 0.82 -3.81
C SER A 93 8.68 2.16 -4.52
N GLN A 94 9.33 3.14 -3.88
CA GLN A 94 9.61 4.43 -4.51
C GLN A 94 10.70 4.33 -5.57
N LEU A 95 11.81 3.66 -5.25
CA LEU A 95 12.93 3.48 -6.18
C LEU A 95 12.46 2.83 -7.50
N TYR A 96 11.58 1.82 -7.39
CA TYR A 96 11.05 1.09 -8.53
C TYR A 96 9.63 1.51 -8.94
N ARG A 97 9.06 2.60 -8.43
CA ARG A 97 7.71 3.09 -8.77
C ARG A 97 6.62 2.01 -8.69
N LEU A 98 6.58 1.28 -7.58
CA LEU A 98 5.58 0.27 -7.24
C LEU A 98 4.41 0.92 -6.46
N ASN A 99 3.60 1.70 -7.18
CA ASN A 99 2.58 2.55 -6.57
C ASN A 99 1.56 1.78 -5.71
N LYS A 100 1.18 0.55 -6.10
CA LYS A 100 0.19 -0.22 -5.33
C LYS A 100 0.78 -0.75 -4.03
N LEU A 101 2.07 -1.10 -4.05
CA LEU A 101 2.79 -1.49 -2.84
C LEU A 101 2.92 -0.29 -1.90
N GLU A 102 3.27 0.89 -2.43
CA GLU A 102 3.35 2.13 -1.65
C GLU A 102 2.01 2.46 -0.98
N GLU A 103 0.91 2.45 -1.74
CA GLU A 103 -0.44 2.67 -1.20
C GLU A 103 -0.76 1.71 -0.05
N ASN A 104 -0.51 0.40 -0.22
CA ASN A 104 -0.78 -0.60 0.81
C ASN A 104 0.12 -0.41 2.05
N ILE A 105 1.41 -0.14 1.88
CA ILE A 105 2.32 0.13 3.02
C ILE A 105 1.84 1.37 3.78
N CYS A 106 1.49 2.44 3.07
CA CYS A 106 0.95 3.64 3.69
C CYS A 106 -0.37 3.37 4.43
N GLU A 107 -1.26 2.52 3.91
CA GLU A 107 -2.48 2.11 4.63
C GLU A 107 -2.16 1.40 5.95
N GLN A 108 -1.19 0.47 5.94
CA GLN A 108 -0.73 -0.26 7.13
C GLN A 108 -0.09 0.68 8.14
N LEU A 109 0.82 1.56 7.69
CA LEU A 109 1.52 2.53 8.53
C LEU A 109 0.54 3.53 9.17
N THR A 110 -0.44 4.03 8.42
CA THR A 110 -1.42 4.99 8.94
C THR A 110 -2.46 4.35 9.88
N ASN A 111 -2.67 3.04 9.83
CA ASN A 111 -3.51 2.34 10.81
C ASN A 111 -2.85 2.24 12.18
N HIS A 112 -1.52 2.30 12.24
CA HIS A 112 -0.70 2.07 13.43
C HIS A 112 0.28 3.21 13.67
N PHE A 113 -0.22 4.44 13.57
CA PHE A 113 0.61 5.65 13.66
C PHE A 113 1.17 5.86 15.07
N ASP A 114 2.50 5.77 15.17
CA ASP A 114 3.28 6.11 16.37
C ASP A 114 4.37 7.14 15.99
N ILE A 115 4.14 8.39 16.41
CA ILE A 115 5.03 9.55 16.14
C ILE A 115 6.44 9.28 16.64
N GLU A 116 6.58 8.63 17.79
CA GLU A 116 7.89 8.41 18.40
C GLU A 116 8.72 7.42 17.61
N GLN A 117 8.07 6.43 16.99
CA GLN A 117 8.75 5.44 16.16
C GLN A 117 9.16 6.01 14.81
N TRP A 118 8.34 6.88 14.21
CA TRP A 118 8.66 7.52 12.94
C TRP A 118 9.81 8.53 13.05
N ASN A 119 9.95 9.20 14.19
CA ASN A 119 11.04 10.14 14.42
C ASN A 119 12.40 9.45 14.61
N LYS A 120 12.41 8.19 15.07
CA LYS A 120 13.63 7.40 15.28
C LYS A 120 14.22 6.83 13.98
N ILE A 121 13.41 6.76 12.92
CA ILE A 121 13.79 6.11 11.68
C ILE A 121 14.34 7.15 10.74
N ASP A 122 15.46 6.84 10.10
CA ASP A 122 16.16 7.75 9.19
C ASP A 122 15.49 7.75 7.80
N LEU A 123 14.25 8.23 7.78
CA LEU A 123 13.45 8.44 6.58
C LEU A 123 13.86 9.76 5.91
N SER A 124 13.86 9.78 4.58
CA SER A 124 14.01 11.02 3.82
C SER A 124 12.90 12.00 4.19
N ILE A 125 13.21 13.31 4.11
CA ILE A 125 12.26 14.38 4.45
C ILE A 125 10.99 14.26 3.61
N ASP A 126 11.14 14.01 2.30
CA ASP A 126 10.03 13.85 1.37
C ASP A 126 9.09 12.71 1.79
N LEU A 127 9.66 11.59 2.26
CA LEU A 127 8.90 10.43 2.68
C LEU A 127 8.14 10.69 3.98
N ARG A 128 8.78 11.37 4.95
CA ARG A 128 8.09 11.80 6.17
C ARG A 128 6.93 12.73 5.86
N CYS A 129 7.15 13.73 5.00
CA CYS A 129 6.11 14.65 4.57
C CYS A 129 4.95 13.90 3.90
N HIS A 130 5.24 13.01 2.95
CA HIS A 130 4.21 12.24 2.25
C HIS A 130 3.38 11.37 3.22
N LEU A 131 4.05 10.67 4.13
CA LEU A 131 3.38 9.84 5.12
C LEU A 131 2.53 10.67 6.11
N LEU A 132 3.01 11.84 6.54
CA LEU A 132 2.25 12.77 7.38
C LEU A 132 1.03 13.32 6.65
N GLU A 133 1.14 13.67 5.37
CA GLU A 133 0.01 14.12 4.55
C GLU A 133 -1.07 13.04 4.43
N LEU A 134 -0.67 11.79 4.16
CA LEU A 134 -1.60 10.66 4.08
C LEU A 134 -2.28 10.40 5.42
N TYR A 135 -1.51 10.44 6.51
CA TYR A 135 -2.06 10.30 7.86
C TYR A 135 -3.07 11.41 8.17
N ALA A 136 -2.73 12.67 7.89
CA ALA A 136 -3.60 13.82 8.11
C ALA A 136 -4.92 13.69 7.31
N LYS A 137 -4.84 13.33 6.02
CA LYS A 137 -6.03 13.07 5.19
C LYS A 137 -6.92 11.98 5.79
N LYS A 138 -6.33 10.88 6.26
CA LYS A 138 -7.09 9.78 6.88
C LYS A 138 -7.78 10.21 8.16
N GLN A 139 -7.12 11.01 9.00
CA GLN A 139 -7.74 11.55 10.22
C GLN A 139 -8.86 12.55 9.92
N GLN A 140 -8.72 13.38 8.88
CA GLN A 140 -9.80 14.27 8.42
C GLN A 140 -11.03 13.48 7.97
N MET A 141 -10.85 12.37 7.23
CA MET A 141 -11.97 11.51 6.84
C MET A 141 -12.68 10.90 8.06
N LYS A 142 -11.92 10.34 9.01
CA LYS A 142 -12.48 9.82 10.28
C LYS A 142 -13.25 10.88 11.06
N LEU A 143 -12.73 12.12 11.10
CA LEU A 143 -13.39 13.23 11.78
C LEU A 143 -14.70 13.61 11.09
N LYS A 144 -14.73 13.65 9.75
CA LYS A 144 -15.94 13.90 8.96
C LYS A 144 -17.01 12.84 9.18
N GLU A 145 -16.62 11.56 9.22
CA GLU A 145 -17.55 10.47 9.54
C GLU A 145 -18.14 10.60 10.94
N LYS A 146 -17.32 10.94 11.94
CA LYS A 146 -17.79 11.19 13.31
C LYS A 146 -18.74 12.39 13.38
N GLN A 147 -18.43 13.47 12.65
CA GLN A 147 -19.30 14.64 12.57
C GLN A 147 -20.67 14.28 11.97
N ASN A 148 -20.69 13.49 10.90
CA ASN A 148 -21.95 13.03 10.30
C ASN A 148 -22.78 12.19 11.28
N LYS A 149 -22.14 11.29 12.03
CA LYS A 149 -22.81 10.50 13.08
C LYS A 149 -23.35 11.38 14.21
N LEU A 150 -22.60 12.41 14.61
CA LEU A 150 -23.04 13.36 15.64
C LEU A 150 -24.30 14.09 15.18
N ASN A 151 -24.30 14.64 13.97
CA ASN A 151 -25.47 15.33 13.41
C ASN A 151 -26.71 14.40 13.34
N GLN A 152 -26.53 13.14 12.94
CA GLN A 152 -27.62 12.15 12.93
C GLN A 152 -28.19 11.88 14.32
N LEU A 153 -27.34 11.82 15.34
CA LEU A 153 -27.76 11.63 16.73
C LEU A 153 -28.47 12.87 17.28
N GLU A 154 -28.03 14.07 16.91
CA GLU A 154 -28.69 15.32 17.28
C GLU A 154 -30.12 15.39 16.71
N ASP A 155 -30.30 15.03 15.43
CA ASP A 155 -31.61 14.95 14.78
C ASP A 155 -32.54 13.93 15.48
N LEU A 156 -32.01 12.76 15.84
CA LEU A 156 -32.75 11.75 16.59
C LEU A 156 -33.16 12.24 17.97
N CYS A 157 -32.27 12.95 18.66
CA CYS A 157 -32.54 13.50 19.98
C CYS A 157 -33.63 14.59 19.92
N LEU A 158 -33.61 15.44 18.88
CA LEU A 158 -34.67 16.42 18.61
C LEU A 158 -36.03 15.73 18.40
N LYS A 159 -36.09 14.71 17.55
CA LYS A 159 -37.32 13.93 17.31
C LYS A 159 -37.87 13.32 18.59
N GLN A 160 -37.00 12.68 19.39
CA GLN A 160 -37.38 12.09 20.67
C GLN A 160 -37.90 13.15 21.66
N LYS A 161 -37.27 14.34 21.73
CA LYS A 161 -37.76 15.45 22.56
C LYS A 161 -39.17 15.88 22.18
N PHE A 162 -39.45 16.06 20.88
CA PHE A 162 -40.80 16.41 20.41
C PHE A 162 -41.83 15.33 20.78
N GLU A 163 -41.46 14.06 20.63
CA GLU A 163 -42.35 12.95 20.95
C GLU A 163 -42.65 12.85 22.45
N ILE A 164 -41.63 13.02 23.30
CA ILE A 164 -41.81 13.13 24.76
C ILE A 164 -42.74 14.29 25.11
N GLN A 165 -42.57 15.45 24.48
CA GLN A 165 -43.42 16.61 24.73
C GLN A 165 -44.87 16.34 24.33
N ARG A 166 -45.11 15.71 23.17
CA ARG A 166 -46.44 15.29 22.72
C ARG A 166 -47.09 14.32 23.71
N LEU A 167 -46.37 13.30 24.16
CA LEU A 167 -46.87 12.31 25.11
C LEU A 167 -47.21 12.94 26.48
N LYS A 168 -46.39 13.89 26.95
CA LYS A 168 -46.67 14.65 28.17
C LYS A 168 -47.98 15.43 28.06
N SER A 169 -48.19 16.17 26.96
CA SER A 169 -49.43 16.92 26.76
C SER A 169 -50.67 16.01 26.70
N GLN A 170 -50.55 14.80 26.15
CA GLN A 170 -51.65 13.82 26.14
C GLN A 170 -51.97 13.28 27.54
N LEU A 171 -50.96 13.05 28.38
CA LEU A 171 -51.13 12.61 29.76
C LEU A 171 -51.80 13.68 30.63
N GLU A 172 -51.42 14.96 30.46
CA GLU A 172 -52.01 16.08 31.19
C GLU A 172 -53.51 16.25 30.89
N VAL A 173 -53.91 16.06 29.63
CA VAL A 173 -55.34 16.09 29.22
C VAL A 173 -56.13 14.94 29.85
N ASN A 174 -55.53 13.75 29.94
CA ASN A 174 -56.20 12.58 30.51
C ASN A 174 -56.30 12.60 32.04
N GLN A 175 -55.52 13.43 32.73
CA GLN A 175 -55.58 13.59 34.20
C GLN A 175 -56.61 14.64 34.66
N GLN A 176 -57.19 15.42 33.73
CA GLN A 176 -58.21 16.44 34.00
C GLN A 176 -59.65 15.98 33.71
N GLN A 177 -59.84 14.70 33.33
CA GLN A 177 -61.13 14.02 33.17
C GLN A 177 -61.36 13.06 34.34
#